data_AF-T0ZT72-F1
#
_entry.id   AF-T0ZT72-F1
#
_cell.length_a   1.000
_cell.length_b   1.000
_cell.length_c   1.000
_cell.angle_alpha   90.00
_cell.angle_beta   90.00
_cell.angle_gamma   90.00
#
_symmetry.space_group_name_H-M   'P 1'
#
loop_
_entity.id
_entity.type
_entity.pdbx_description
1 polymer ?
#
loop_
_entity_poly.entity_id
_entity_poly.type
_entity_poly.pdbx_seq_one_letter_code
_entity_poly.pdbx_strand_id
1 'polypeptide(L)'
;VEISEDPDLSMSTFAIESDWVEGVGTPTDWIVLPDGRKVAITDEVVTIGRLPECAVALDDPNVSRRHAQIRREGPDVMIVDLGSTNGTKVNGVLTREHRLQRGTP
;
A
#
# COMPACT_ATOMS: atom_id res chain seq x y z
N VAL A 1 1.34 15.10 -13.34
CA VAL A 1 1.65 15.09 -11.89
C VAL A 1 3.13 15.30 -11.78
N GLU A 2 3.53 16.41 -11.20
CA GLU A 2 4.93 16.83 -11.09
C GLU A 2 5.51 16.11 -9.86
N ILE A 3 6.57 15.32 -10.07
CA ILE A 3 7.27 14.63 -8.98
C ILE A 3 8.27 15.64 -8.43
N SER A 4 7.98 16.17 -7.24
CA SER A 4 8.92 16.95 -6.44
C SER A 4 9.71 15.98 -5.56
N GLU A 5 10.94 15.68 -5.93
CA GLU A 5 11.88 14.98 -5.06
C GLU A 5 12.27 15.92 -3.91
N ASP A 6 11.70 15.70 -2.73
CA ASP A 6 12.03 16.45 -1.53
C ASP A 6 13.26 15.80 -0.84
N PRO A 7 14.43 16.46 -0.82
CA PRO A 7 15.69 15.88 -0.35
C PRO A 7 15.79 15.70 1.18
N ASP A 8 14.76 16.09 1.95
CA ASP A 8 14.68 15.86 3.41
C ASP A 8 13.85 14.61 3.78
N LEU A 9 13.33 13.87 2.79
CA LEU A 9 12.70 12.57 3.02
C LEU A 9 13.76 11.51 3.34
N SER A 10 14.21 11.49 4.58
CA SER A 10 14.98 10.37 5.14
C SER A 10 14.24 9.04 4.96
N MET A 11 14.59 8.34 3.87
CA MET A 11 14.67 6.89 3.59
C MET A 11 13.85 5.86 4.41
N SER A 12 12.73 6.17 5.04
CA SER A 12 12.10 5.20 5.95
C SER A 12 10.60 5.35 6.06
N THR A 13 9.88 5.42 4.94
CA THR A 13 8.44 5.15 5.02
C THR A 13 7.87 4.56 3.75
N PHE A 14 7.04 3.53 3.91
CA PHE A 14 6.25 2.98 2.83
C PHE A 14 5.08 3.93 2.55
N ALA A 15 5.05 4.53 1.37
CA ALA A 15 4.00 5.42 0.92
C ALA A 15 3.10 4.69 -0.07
N ILE A 16 1.82 4.53 0.26
CA ILE A 16 0.81 4.16 -0.74
C ILE A 16 0.15 5.45 -1.21
N GLU A 17 0.26 5.70 -2.51
CA GLU A 17 -0.61 6.63 -3.21
C GLU A 17 -1.91 5.89 -3.51
N SER A 18 -3.00 6.33 -2.87
CA SER A 18 -4.30 5.69 -3.06
C SER A 18 -5.03 6.35 -4.24
N ASP A 19 -4.76 5.87 -5.46
CA ASP A 19 -5.65 6.08 -6.60
C ASP A 19 -6.08 4.71 -7.15
N TRP A 20 -7.33 4.34 -6.87
CA TRP A 20 -7.97 3.13 -7.40
C TRP A 20 -8.72 3.50 -8.68
N VAL A 21 -8.59 2.69 -9.73
CA VAL A 21 -9.25 2.91 -11.03
C VAL A 21 -10.13 1.70 -11.36
N GLU A 22 -11.39 1.94 -11.75
CA GLU A 22 -12.29 0.87 -12.21
C GLU A 22 -11.76 0.21 -13.50
N GLY A 23 -11.49 -1.09 -13.43
CA GLY A 23 -11.32 -1.94 -14.61
C GLY A 23 -12.58 -2.74 -14.89
N VAL A 24 -13.06 -2.74 -16.14
CA VAL A 24 -14.14 -3.66 -16.57
C VAL A 24 -13.54 -5.06 -16.73
N GLY A 25 -13.92 -5.97 -15.82
CA GLY A 25 -13.37 -7.33 -15.70
C GLY A 25 -12.26 -7.42 -14.64
N THR A 26 -12.25 -8.52 -13.87
CA THR A 26 -11.28 -8.91 -12.83
C THR A 26 -9.87 -8.31 -12.97
N PRO A 27 -9.21 -7.81 -11.89
CA PRO A 27 -9.72 -7.22 -10.65
C PRO A 27 -9.92 -5.70 -10.77
N THR A 28 -11.00 -5.15 -10.19
CA THR A 28 -11.39 -3.73 -10.27
C THR A 28 -10.51 -2.78 -9.45
N ASP A 29 -9.51 -3.33 -8.77
CA ASP A 29 -8.99 -2.79 -7.55
C ASP A 29 -7.47 -3.03 -7.52
N TRP A 30 -6.68 -1.94 -7.56
CA TRP A 30 -5.21 -1.95 -7.51
C TRP A 30 -4.66 -0.99 -6.45
N ILE A 31 -3.66 -1.42 -5.67
CA ILE A 31 -2.75 -0.48 -4.98
C ILE A 31 -1.60 -0.11 -5.91
N VAL A 32 -1.10 1.11 -5.78
CA VAL A 32 0.17 1.53 -6.34
C VAL A 32 1.21 1.55 -5.22
N LEU A 33 2.29 0.79 -5.43
CA LEU A 33 3.44 0.74 -4.52
C LEU A 33 4.39 1.93 -4.80
N PRO A 34 5.29 2.29 -3.86
CA PRO A 34 6.30 3.34 -4.08
C PRO A 34 7.18 3.13 -5.33
N ASP A 35 7.39 1.87 -5.72
CA ASP A 35 8.17 1.50 -6.92
C ASP A 35 7.35 1.56 -8.23
N GLY A 36 6.10 2.06 -8.16
CA GLY A 36 5.19 2.18 -9.28
C GLY A 36 4.47 0.89 -9.67
N ARG A 37 4.74 -0.25 -9.01
CA ARG A 37 4.01 -1.50 -9.29
C ARG A 37 2.55 -1.38 -8.88
N LYS A 38 1.67 -1.86 -9.74
CA LYS A 38 0.25 -2.04 -9.45
C LYS A 38 0.01 -3.47 -8.96
N VAL A 39 -0.53 -3.60 -7.75
CA VAL A 39 -0.90 -4.90 -7.20
C VAL A 39 -2.41 -4.96 -7.10
N ALA A 40 -2.99 -5.99 -7.73
CA ALA A 40 -4.40 -6.29 -7.62
C ALA A 40 -4.78 -6.72 -6.20
N ILE A 41 -5.90 -6.21 -5.68
CA ILE A 41 -6.56 -6.82 -4.52
C ILE A 41 -7.53 -7.88 -5.02
N THR A 42 -7.04 -9.09 -5.13
CA THR A 42 -7.84 -10.27 -5.47
C THR A 42 -8.41 -10.99 -4.25
N ASP A 43 -7.71 -10.93 -3.12
CA ASP A 43 -8.03 -11.68 -1.91
C ASP A 43 -8.67 -10.81 -0.83
N GLU A 44 -9.31 -11.44 0.16
CA GLU A 44 -9.84 -10.75 1.35
C GLU A 44 -8.73 -10.06 2.15
N VAL A 45 -7.53 -10.65 2.16
CA VAL A 45 -6.35 -10.10 2.84
C VAL A 45 -5.13 -10.20 1.94
N VAL A 46 -4.50 -9.07 1.66
CA VAL A 46 -3.22 -8.97 0.94
C VAL A 46 -2.14 -8.55 1.93
N THR A 47 -1.12 -9.38 2.12
CA THR A 47 0.01 -9.07 3.01
C THR A 47 1.12 -8.34 2.26
N ILE A 48 1.64 -7.27 2.86
CA ILE A 48 2.77 -6.50 2.35
C ILE A 48 3.93 -6.63 3.32
N GLY A 49 5.12 -6.96 2.83
CA GLY A 49 6.30 -7.07 3.65
C GLY A 49 7.54 -7.46 2.86
N ARG A 50 8.66 -7.58 3.57
CA ARG A 50 9.93 -7.98 2.94
C ARG A 50 10.09 -9.50 2.77
N LEU A 51 9.34 -10.30 3.52
CA LEU A 51 9.42 -11.75 3.36
C LEU A 51 8.78 -12.20 2.05
N PRO A 52 9.36 -13.21 1.37
CA PRO A 52 8.81 -13.75 0.13
C PRO A 52 7.46 -14.45 0.32
N GLU A 53 7.07 -14.75 1.57
CA GLU A 53 5.76 -15.30 1.93
C GLU A 53 4.64 -14.26 1.90
N CYS A 54 4.96 -12.96 1.85
CA CYS A 54 3.96 -11.91 1.69
C CYS A 54 3.41 -11.91 0.25
N ALA A 55 2.11 -11.70 0.10
CA ALA A 55 1.47 -11.58 -1.20
C ALA A 55 2.13 -10.46 -2.04
N VAL A 56 2.55 -9.39 -1.38
CA VAL A 56 3.40 -8.33 -1.92
C VAL A 56 4.74 -8.35 -1.18
N ALA A 57 5.71 -9.01 -1.79
CA ALA A 57 7.10 -8.96 -1.35
C ALA A 57 7.79 -7.69 -1.89
N LEU A 58 8.34 -6.90 -0.99
CA LEU A 58 9.14 -5.71 -1.28
C LEU A 58 10.60 -5.98 -0.88
N ASP A 59 11.52 -5.89 -1.84
CA ASP A 59 12.95 -6.01 -1.55
C ASP A 59 13.51 -4.65 -1.09
N ASP A 60 13.04 -4.19 0.07
CA ASP A 60 13.47 -2.93 0.69
C ASP A 60 13.83 -3.18 2.16
N PRO A 61 15.08 -2.95 2.59
CA PRO A 61 15.50 -3.16 3.98
C PRO A 61 14.70 -2.34 5.01
N ASN A 62 14.09 -1.22 4.60
CA ASN A 62 13.23 -0.38 5.43
C ASN A 62 11.82 -0.95 5.62
N VAL A 63 11.47 -2.00 4.87
CA VAL A 63 10.21 -2.72 5.01
C VAL A 63 10.39 -3.87 6.01
N SER A 64 9.54 -3.87 7.04
CA SER A 64 9.46 -4.97 7.99
C SER A 64 9.07 -6.29 7.30
N ARG A 65 9.50 -7.41 7.91
CA ARG A 65 9.22 -8.77 7.42
C ARG A 65 7.74 -8.98 7.04
N ARG A 66 6.84 -8.55 7.93
CA ARG A 66 5.40 -8.40 7.71
C ARG A 66 5.08 -6.96 8.11
N HIS A 67 4.86 -6.09 7.13
CA HIS A 67 4.80 -4.64 7.35
C HIS A 67 3.36 -4.17 7.54
N ALA A 68 2.51 -4.48 6.57
CA ALA A 68 1.12 -4.09 6.55
C ALA A 68 0.26 -5.20 5.95
N GLN A 69 -1.04 -5.07 6.13
CA GLN A 69 -2.05 -5.85 5.43
C GLN A 69 -3.07 -4.91 4.83
N ILE A 70 -3.55 -5.27 3.66
CA ILE A 70 -4.76 -4.70 3.12
C ILE A 70 -5.88 -5.71 3.30
N ARG A 71 -7.02 -5.25 3.78
CA ARG A 71 -8.21 -6.04 4.05
C ARG A 71 -9.36 -5.51 3.23
N ARG A 72 -10.09 -6.42 2.59
CA ARG A 72 -11.40 -6.12 2.03
C ARG A 72 -12.46 -6.39 3.08
N GLU A 73 -13.23 -5.36 3.40
CA GLU A 73 -14.35 -5.42 4.33
C GLU A 73 -15.61 -4.98 3.58
N GLY A 74 -16.23 -5.92 2.87
CA GLY A 74 -17.39 -5.63 2.02
C GLY A 74 -17.03 -4.70 0.86
N PRO A 75 -17.66 -3.52 0.72
CA PRO A 75 -17.32 -2.54 -0.32
C PRO A 75 -16.03 -1.76 -0.03
N ASP A 76 -15.46 -1.93 1.17
CA ASP A 76 -14.35 -1.12 1.65
C ASP A 76 -13.02 -1.84 1.60
N VAL A 77 -11.98 -1.05 1.42
CA VAL A 77 -10.60 -1.50 1.49
C VAL A 77 -9.91 -0.75 2.62
N MET A 78 -9.33 -1.49 3.55
CA MET A 78 -8.60 -0.98 4.70
C MET A 78 -7.14 -1.39 4.59
N ILE A 79 -6.22 -0.47 4.89
CA ILE A 79 -4.83 -0.83 5.17
C ILE A 79 -4.57 -0.77 6.66
N VAL A 80 -3.88 -1.78 7.19
CA VAL A 80 -3.53 -1.95 8.58
C VAL A 80 -2.03 -2.20 8.71
N ASP A 81 -1.34 -1.34 9.44
CA ASP A 81 0.06 -1.54 9.82
C ASP A 81 0.16 -2.65 10.89
N LEU A 82 1.13 -3.56 10.74
CA LEU A 82 1.30 -4.72 11.62
C LEU A 82 2.34 -4.49 12.72
N GLY A 83 2.58 -3.24 13.11
CA GLY A 83 3.67 -2.87 14.00
C GLY A 83 4.99 -2.82 13.26
N SER A 84 4.98 -2.26 12.05
CA SER A 84 6.20 -2.08 11.27
C SER A 84 7.17 -1.13 11.98
N THR A 85 8.46 -1.29 11.71
CA THR A 85 9.53 -0.49 12.34
C THR A 85 9.44 0.98 11.97
N ASN A 86 9.07 1.25 10.71
CA ASN A 86 9.11 2.57 10.10
C ASN A 86 7.71 3.20 9.93
N GLY A 87 6.65 2.44 10.23
CA GLY A 87 5.27 2.85 10.03
C GLY A 87 4.83 2.80 8.57
N THR A 88 3.51 2.79 8.39
CA THR A 88 2.85 2.87 7.09
C THR A 88 2.35 4.29 6.85
N LYS A 89 2.63 4.89 5.68
CA LYS A 89 2.03 6.16 5.23
C LYS A 89 1.01 5.92 4.12
N VAL A 90 -0.14 6.57 4.21
CA VAL A 90 -1.13 6.65 3.13
C VAL A 90 -1.30 8.11 2.77
N ASN A 91 -1.10 8.46 1.49
CA ASN A 91 -1.13 9.85 1.00
C ASN A 91 -0.25 10.80 1.84
N GLY A 92 0.95 10.33 2.21
CA GLY A 92 1.91 11.08 3.02
C GLY A 92 1.66 11.07 4.53
N VAL A 93 0.52 10.56 5.00
CA VAL A 93 0.14 10.59 6.43
C VAL A 93 0.40 9.24 7.10
N LEU A 94 1.16 9.24 8.20
CA LEU A 94 1.41 8.04 9.00
C LEU A 94 0.11 7.50 9.59
N THR A 95 -0.13 6.21 9.42
CA THR A 95 -1.34 5.56 9.89
C THR A 95 -1.07 4.18 10.45
N ARG A 96 -1.88 3.79 11.44
CA ARG A 96 -2.00 2.39 11.87
C ARG A 96 -3.09 1.65 11.13
N GLU A 97 -4.16 2.36 10.79
CA GLU A 97 -5.30 1.84 10.09
C GLU A 97 -5.92 2.96 9.26
N HIS A 98 -6.16 2.71 7.98
CA HIS A 98 -6.73 3.71 7.09
C HIS A 98 -7.64 3.07 6.07
N ARG A 99 -8.84 3.64 5.90
CA ARG A 99 -9.72 3.29 4.80
C ARG A 99 -9.19 3.90 3.53
N LEU A 100 -8.79 3.07 2.59
CA LEU A 100 -8.38 3.53 1.27
C LEU A 100 -9.59 4.12 0.57
N GLN A 101 -9.48 5.38 0.17
CA GLN A 101 -10.55 6.05 -0.58
C GLN A 101 -10.50 5.58 -2.03
N ARG A 102 -11.68 5.39 -2.60
CA ARG A 102 -11.85 5.06 -4.01
C ARG A 102 -11.51 6.30 -4.84
N GLY A 103 -10.49 6.19 -5.69
CA GLY A 103 -10.21 7.19 -6.71
C GLY A 103 -11.39 7.28 -7.69
N THR A 104 -11.73 8.48 -8.14
CA THR A 104 -12.71 8.65 -9.24
C THR A 104 -11.91 8.63 -10.55
N PRO A 105 -12.34 7.88 -11.59
CA PRO A 105 -11.62 7.76 -12.85
C PRO A 105 -11.36 9.09 -13.56
#